data_AF-A0A7X5DBK7-F1
#
_entry.id   AF-A0A7X5DBK7-F1
#
_cell.length_a   1.000
_cell.length_b   1.000
_cell.length_c   1.000
_cell.angle_alpha   90.00
_cell.angle_beta   90.00
_cell.angle_gamma   90.00
#
_symmetry.space_group_name_H-M   'P 1'
#
loop_
_entity.id
_entity.type
_entity.pdbx_description
1 polymer ?
#
loop_
_entity_poly.entity_id
_entity_poly.type
_entity_poly.pdbx_seq_one_letter_code
_entity_poly.pdbx_strand_id
1 'polypeptide(L)'
;SLDTFDVDAVGAYFESHPAFPEKTNVEFACVDDRGIAMRVFERGCGETMACGTGACATLVAAALTERSERESDVHLRGGTLHILWDETDHVIMTGPAEEAFIGEVEL
;
A
#
# COMPACT_ATOMS: atom_id res chain seq x y z
N SER A 1 2.91 -16.72 -4.94
CA SER A 1 1.90 -15.94 -4.20
C SER A 1 2.60 -14.82 -3.47
N LEU A 2 1.90 -13.71 -3.18
CA LEU A 2 2.43 -12.70 -2.26
C LEU A 2 2.73 -13.31 -0.88
N ASP A 3 2.05 -14.38 -0.45
CA ASP A 3 2.25 -14.99 0.87
C ASP A 3 3.67 -15.51 1.13
N THR A 4 4.33 -16.01 0.08
CA THR A 4 5.66 -16.62 0.17
C THR A 4 6.75 -15.70 -0.39
N PHE A 5 6.40 -14.47 -0.76
CA PHE A 5 7.32 -13.53 -1.36
C PHE A 5 8.21 -12.89 -0.29
N ASP A 6 9.51 -12.81 -0.55
CA ASP A 6 10.49 -12.19 0.36
C ASP A 6 10.49 -10.67 0.16
N VAL A 7 9.53 -10.01 0.81
CA VAL A 7 9.33 -8.56 0.75
C VAL A 7 10.54 -7.82 1.33
N ASP A 8 11.19 -8.34 2.36
CA ASP A 8 12.30 -7.65 3.00
C ASP A 8 13.52 -7.59 2.07
N ALA A 9 13.90 -8.73 1.47
CA ALA A 9 15.06 -8.77 0.59
C ALA A 9 14.87 -7.90 -0.66
N VAL A 10 13.71 -7.99 -1.31
CA VAL A 10 13.45 -7.25 -2.55
C VAL A 10 13.10 -5.78 -2.25
N GLY A 11 12.33 -5.53 -1.20
CA GLY A 11 11.95 -4.20 -0.75
C GLY A 11 13.16 -3.35 -0.37
N ALA A 12 14.10 -3.89 0.42
CA ALA A 12 15.32 -3.17 0.80
C ALA A 12 16.18 -2.76 -0.41
N TYR A 13 16.22 -3.61 -1.45
CA TYR A 13 16.91 -3.29 -2.69
C TYR A 13 16.27 -2.08 -3.40
N PHE A 14 14.95 -2.05 -3.54
CA PHE A 14 14.25 -0.96 -4.22
C PHE A 14 14.18 0.32 -3.36
N GLU A 15 13.99 0.20 -2.05
CA GLU A 15 13.95 1.32 -1.10
C GLU A 15 15.20 2.18 -1.20
N SER A 16 16.37 1.56 -1.35
CA SER A 16 17.68 2.21 -1.42
C SER A 16 18.23 2.38 -2.84
N HIS A 17 17.41 2.11 -3.87
CA HIS A 17 17.87 2.16 -5.25
C HIS A 17 18.29 3.59 -5.65
N PRO A 18 19.42 3.78 -6.37
CA PRO A 18 19.93 5.13 -6.71
C PRO A 18 18.98 6.05 -7.49
N ALA A 19 17.95 5.49 -8.13
CA ALA A 19 16.89 6.24 -8.80
C ALA A 19 15.97 7.01 -7.83
N PHE A 20 15.99 6.66 -6.54
CA PHE A 20 15.23 7.30 -5.48
C PHE A 20 16.18 7.92 -4.45
N PRO A 21 16.67 9.16 -4.67
CA PRO A 21 17.63 9.81 -3.76
C PRO A 21 17.11 9.97 -2.33
N GLU A 22 15.79 10.12 -2.19
CA GLU A 22 15.09 10.22 -0.90
C GLU A 22 14.46 8.89 -0.46
N LYS A 23 14.92 7.78 -1.06
CA LYS A 23 14.33 6.45 -0.95
C LYS A 23 12.87 6.40 -1.44
N THR A 24 12.24 5.23 -1.37
CA THR A 24 10.83 5.06 -1.75
C THR A 24 10.14 3.99 -0.91
N ASN A 25 8.81 4.07 -0.80
CA ASN A 25 7.99 2.92 -0.49
C ASN A 25 7.93 2.00 -1.71
N VAL A 26 7.74 0.70 -1.49
CA VAL A 26 7.70 -0.31 -2.55
C VAL A 26 6.50 -1.21 -2.32
N GLU A 27 5.50 -1.07 -3.18
CA GLU A 27 4.29 -1.89 -3.18
C GLU A 27 4.42 -3.08 -4.13
N PHE A 28 4.18 -4.27 -3.60
CA PHE A 28 4.11 -5.53 -4.35
C PHE A 28 2.65 -5.93 -4.46
N ALA A 29 2.12 -5.92 -5.68
CA ALA A 29 0.69 -6.10 -5.92
C ALA A 29 0.37 -7.24 -6.90
N CYS A 30 -0.77 -7.89 -6.69
CA CYS A 30 -1.39 -8.85 -7.61
C CYS A 30 -2.86 -8.44 -7.79
N VAL A 31 -3.32 -8.37 -9.03
CA VAL A 31 -4.71 -8.05 -9.35
C VAL A 31 -5.44 -9.33 -9.78
N ASP A 32 -6.61 -9.57 -9.20
CA ASP A 32 -7.51 -10.66 -9.55
C ASP A 32 -8.99 -10.23 -9.42
N ASP A 33 -9.91 -11.18 -9.59
CA ASP A 33 -11.36 -10.92 -9.55
C ASP A 33 -11.88 -10.39 -8.21
N ARG A 34 -11.09 -10.44 -7.14
CA ARG A 34 -11.45 -9.96 -5.79
C ARG A 34 -10.94 -8.54 -5.53
N GLY A 35 -10.08 -8.00 -6.38
CA GLY A 35 -9.46 -6.70 -6.20
C GLY A 35 -7.94 -6.79 -6.28
N ILE A 36 -7.25 -5.97 -5.49
CA ILE A 36 -5.80 -5.85 -5.50
C ILE A 36 -5.22 -6.36 -4.19
N ALA A 37 -4.57 -7.52 -4.20
CA ALA A 37 -3.76 -7.97 -3.06
C ALA A 37 -2.42 -7.22 -3.05
N MET A 38 -2.02 -6.68 -1.90
CA MET A 38 -0.83 -5.84 -1.77
C MET A 38 -0.03 -6.15 -0.50
N ARG A 39 1.30 -6.17 -0.64
CA ARG A 39 2.27 -6.06 0.48
C ARG A 39 3.16 -4.85 0.23
N VAL A 40 3.70 -4.25 1.29
CA VAL A 40 4.49 -3.01 1.19
C VAL A 40 5.78 -3.13 1.99
N PHE A 41 6.87 -2.61 1.43
CA PHE A 41 8.08 -2.26 2.17
C PHE A 41 8.13 -0.74 2.30
N GLU A 42 7.94 -0.22 3.51
CA GLU A 42 7.91 1.21 3.79
C GLU A 42 9.31 1.76 4.06
N ARG A 43 9.56 2.94 3.50
CA ARG A 43 10.79 3.70 3.66
C ARG A 43 11.13 3.90 5.14
N GLY A 44 12.29 3.38 5.55
CA GLY A 44 12.78 3.49 6.92
C GLY A 44 12.10 2.58 7.94
N CYS A 45 11.12 1.77 7.54
CA CYS A 45 10.34 0.92 8.44
C CYS A 45 10.49 -0.57 8.15
N GLY A 46 10.65 -0.96 6.87
CA GLY A 46 10.56 -2.36 6.44
C GLY A 46 9.15 -2.77 6.06
N GLU A 47 8.83 -4.06 6.07
CA GLU A 47 7.46 -4.51 5.83
C GLU A 47 6.50 -4.06 6.95
N THR A 48 5.41 -3.39 6.58
CA THR A 48 4.35 -2.97 7.51
C THR A 48 3.03 -3.70 7.23
N MET A 49 2.11 -3.67 8.21
CA MET A 49 0.81 -4.34 8.08
C MET A 49 -0.13 -3.60 7.13
N ALA A 50 -0.04 -2.27 7.06
CA ALA A 50 -0.84 -1.44 6.18
C ALA A 50 -0.13 -0.12 5.88
N CYS A 51 -0.27 0.36 4.65
CA CYS A 51 0.17 1.68 4.21
C CYS A 51 -0.96 2.31 3.38
N GLY A 52 -1.66 3.32 3.92
CA GLY A 52 -2.81 3.93 3.25
C GLY A 52 -2.44 4.64 1.95
N THR A 53 -1.36 5.44 1.97
CA THR A 53 -0.87 6.12 0.76
C THR A 53 -0.34 5.13 -0.29
N GLY A 54 0.30 4.03 0.13
CA GLY A 54 0.73 2.96 -0.77
C GLY A 54 -0.45 2.23 -1.43
N ALA A 55 -1.55 2.01 -0.71
CA ALA A 55 -2.77 1.44 -1.27
C ALA A 55 -3.38 2.36 -2.35
N CYS A 56 -3.43 3.67 -2.09
CA CYS A 56 -3.84 4.67 -3.07
C CYS A 56 -2.96 4.63 -4.33
N ALA A 57 -1.63 4.66 -4.16
CA ALA A 57 -0.69 4.61 -5.27
C ALA A 57 -0.81 3.32 -6.09
N THR A 58 -1.08 2.19 -5.42
CA THR A 58 -1.24 0.88 -6.05
C THR A 58 -2.48 0.81 -6.93
N LEU A 59 -3.63 1.31 -6.45
CA LEU A 59 -4.83 1.41 -7.29
C LEU A 59 -4.54 2.26 -8.53
N VAL A 60 -3.97 3.45 -8.34
CA VAL A 60 -3.68 4.37 -9.46
C VAL A 60 -2.73 3.72 -10.46
N ALA A 61 -1.67 3.04 -10.01
CA ALA A 61 -0.76 2.31 -10.87
C ALA A 61 -1.44 1.14 -11.63
N ALA A 62 -2.33 0.41 -10.97
CA ALA A 62 -3.10 -0.66 -11.60
C ALA A 62 -4.05 -0.11 -12.68
N ALA A 63 -4.73 1.01 -12.42
CA ALA A 63 -5.61 1.68 -13.38
C ALA A 63 -4.82 2.26 -14.57
N LEU A 64 -3.72 2.96 -14.32
CA LEU A 64 -2.83 3.51 -15.36
C LEU A 64 -2.24 2.43 -16.29
N THR A 65 -2.16 1.19 -15.80
CA THR A 65 -1.62 0.07 -16.55
C THR A 65 -2.69 -0.91 -17.03
N GLU A 66 -3.96 -0.50 -16.99
CA GLU A 66 -5.12 -1.26 -17.48
C GLU A 66 -5.29 -2.64 -16.82
N ARG A 67 -4.82 -2.78 -15.58
CA ARG A 67 -4.93 -4.02 -14.78
C ARG A 67 -6.12 -4.01 -13.83
N SER A 68 -6.65 -2.84 -13.50
CA SER A 68 -7.81 -2.62 -12.65
C SER A 68 -8.62 -1.45 -13.18
N GLU A 69 -9.89 -1.35 -12.77
CA GLU A 69 -10.64 -0.10 -12.87
C GLU A 69 -10.11 0.94 -11.88
N ARG A 70 -10.66 2.15 -11.96
CA ARG A 70 -10.34 3.28 -11.07
C ARG A 70 -10.99 3.18 -9.68
N GLU A 71 -11.66 2.08 -9.39
CA GLU A 71 -12.26 1.79 -8.08
C GLU A 71 -11.99 0.32 -7.77
N SER A 72 -11.42 0.03 -6.60
CA SER A 72 -11.15 -1.35 -6.18
C SER A 72 -10.90 -1.46 -4.69
N ASP A 73 -11.10 -2.65 -4.16
CA ASP A 73 -10.64 -3.03 -2.84
C ASP A 73 -9.16 -3.42 -2.91
N VAL A 74 -8.36 -2.81 -2.05
CA VAL A 74 -6.95 -3.15 -1.84
C VAL A 74 -6.85 -3.96 -0.55
N HIS A 75 -6.43 -5.22 -0.67
CA HIS A 75 -6.27 -6.15 0.44
C HIS A 75 -4.83 -6.12 0.96
N LEU A 76 -4.64 -5.51 2.13
CA LEU A 76 -3.37 -5.48 2.86
C LEU A 76 -3.35 -6.56 3.95
N ARG A 77 -2.19 -6.79 4.56
CA ARG A 77 -2.06 -7.72 5.70
C ARG A 77 -2.88 -7.29 6.91
N GLY A 78 -3.01 -5.98 7.13
CA GLY A 78 -3.75 -5.38 8.24
C GLY A 78 -5.25 -5.21 8.00
N GLY A 79 -5.75 -5.50 6.80
CA GLY A 79 -7.15 -5.33 6.44
C GLY A 79 -7.35 -4.81 5.02
N THR A 80 -8.61 -4.54 4.68
CA THR A 80 -8.99 -4.03 3.36
C THR A 80 -9.19 -2.52 3.41
N LEU A 81 -8.69 -1.81 2.40
CA LEU A 81 -9.02 -0.42 2.12
C LEU A 81 -9.76 -0.34 0.79
N HIS A 82 -10.83 0.43 0.75
CA HIS A 82 -11.55 0.72 -0.48
C HIS A 82 -11.02 2.03 -1.08
N ILE A 83 -10.55 1.99 -2.32
CA ILE A 83 -9.92 3.12 -2.99
C ILE A 83 -10.73 3.48 -4.25
N LEU A 84 -11.01 4.77 -4.43
CA LEU A 84 -11.60 5.36 -5.62
C LEU A 84 -10.70 6.47 -6.15
N TRP A 85 -10.29 6.39 -7.41
CA TRP A 85 -9.65 7.47 -8.14
C TRP A 85 -10.69 8.13 -9.06
N ASP A 86 -11.29 9.22 -8.58
CA ASP A 86 -12.47 9.83 -9.19
C ASP A 86 -12.19 10.61 -10.49
N GLU A 87 -13.26 11.02 -11.17
CA GLU A 87 -13.19 11.76 -12.42
C GLU A 87 -12.60 13.18 -12.29
N THR A 88 -12.43 13.68 -11.05
CA THR A 88 -11.80 14.97 -10.75
C THR A 88 -10.31 14.85 -10.45
N ASP A 89 -9.75 13.64 -10.64
CA ASP A 89 -8.35 13.31 -10.37
C ASP A 89 -7.98 13.27 -8.87
N HIS A 90 -8.98 13.11 -7.99
CA HIS A 90 -8.75 12.91 -6.56
C HIS A 90 -8.77 11.41 -6.21
N VAL A 91 -7.92 11.02 -5.28
CA VAL A 91 -7.90 9.66 -4.73
C VAL A 91 -8.54 9.66 -3.34
N ILE A 92 -9.65 8.94 -3.23
CA ILE A 92 -10.46 8.79 -2.02
C ILE A 92 -10.16 7.41 -1.42
N MET A 93 -9.83 7.38 -0.14
CA MET A 93 -9.54 6.16 0.61
C MET A 93 -10.55 6.01 1.74
N THR A 94 -11.18 4.83 1.81
CA THR A 94 -12.10 4.45 2.90
C THR A 94 -11.55 3.23 3.63
N GLY A 95 -11.49 3.31 4.96
CA GLY A 95 -11.02 2.23 5.83
C GLY A 95 -11.41 2.45 7.30
N PRO A 96 -11.32 1.42 8.14
CA PRO A 96 -11.65 1.51 9.56
C PRO A 96 -10.55 2.22 10.36
N ALA A 97 -10.94 2.73 11.54
CA ALA A 97 -10.02 3.21 12.58
C ALA A 97 -10.60 2.85 13.96
N GLU A 98 -9.76 2.39 14.87
CA GLU A 98 -10.16 1.94 16.21
C GLU A 98 -9.24 2.52 17.28
N GLU A 99 -9.82 2.89 18.43
CA GLU A 99 -9.05 3.35 19.60
C GLU A 99 -8.42 2.14 20.31
N ALA A 100 -7.09 2.13 20.44
CA ALA A 100 -6.38 1.05 21.13
C ALA A 100 -6.38 1.26 22.65
N PHE A 101 -5.99 2.46 23.11
CA PHE A 101 -5.95 2.84 24.53
C PHE A 101 -5.80 4.36 24.67
N ILE A 102 -5.98 4.86 25.90
CA ILE A 102 -5.70 6.24 26.32
C ILE A 102 -4.69 6.21 27.47
N GLY A 103 -3.72 7.13 27.48
CA GLY A 103 -2.70 7.22 28.53
C GLY A 103 -1.96 8.56 28.58
N GLU A 104 -1.12 8.72 29.59
CA GLU A 104 -0.25 9.89 29.81
C GLU A 104 1.22 9.47 29.79
N VAL A 105 2.11 10.32 29.27
CA VAL A 105 3.56 10.08 29.22
C VAL A 105 4.31 11.29 29.78
N GLU A 106 5.28 11.04 30.67
CA GLU A 106 6.29 12.04 31.05
C GLU A 106 7.47 11.91 30.07
N LEU A 107 7.89 13.05 29.51
CA LEU A 107 8.98 13.14 28.53
C LEU A 107 10.33 13.39 29.18
#